data_AF-A0A9D6THX8-F1
#
_entry.id   AF-A0A9D6THX8-F1
#
_cell.length_a   1.000
_cell.length_b   1.000
_cell.length_c   1.000
_cell.angle_alpha   90.00
_cell.angle_beta   90.00
_cell.angle_gamma   90.00
#
_symmetry.space_group_name_H-M   'P 1'
#
loop_
_entity.id
_entity.type
_entity.pdbx_description
1 polymer ?
#
loop_
_entity_poly.entity_id
_entity_poly.type
_entity_poly.pdbx_seq_one_letter_code
_entity_poly.pdbx_strand_id
1 'polypeptide(L)'
;MVENTPPNTADAGLEVRTYFVRHRNVLLARADFGELFVDYYLHLAAARIQVAPEHDALFKRALAAFTLHGATRPWNELTAWTINFQQPLVNLFLTSDNETGAVTGRVFAENVKEGPENLFFADVVRGGQPKRRSAVTFAGADAMMAAEKFYRQSEQRGARYFQLGEEEDFALLVEHPDCDLAWFRALTPEQLRRLDEAETLAPLERRIYRWHCGCNQARMMEVLAPTMRQDPGELFGDGPKLEIRCPRCGTRHTITREALEAFVARA
;
A
#
# COMPACT_ATOMS: atom_id res chain seq x y z
N MET A 1 -4.14 23.98 -4.51
CA MET A 1 -4.26 22.52 -4.77
C MET A 1 -5.57 22.08 -4.18
N VAL A 2 -6.31 21.24 -4.90
CA VAL A 2 -7.50 20.60 -4.32
C VAL A 2 -7.05 19.79 -3.10
N GLU A 3 -7.88 19.65 -2.07
CA GLU A 3 -7.53 18.81 -0.91
C GLU A 3 -8.06 17.38 -1.09
N ASN A 4 -7.35 16.41 -0.50
CA ASN A 4 -7.89 15.05 -0.38
C ASN A 4 -8.98 15.07 0.69
N THR A 5 -10.00 14.23 0.53
CA THR A 5 -10.90 13.95 1.66
C THR A 5 -10.06 13.32 2.78
N PRO A 6 -10.21 13.72 4.06
CA PRO A 6 -9.49 13.09 5.16
C PRO A 6 -10.08 11.70 5.49
N PRO A 7 -9.30 10.79 6.12
CA PRO A 7 -9.85 9.55 6.67
C PRO A 7 -10.89 9.84 7.75
N ASN A 8 -11.91 8.99 7.85
CA ASN A 8 -12.88 9.05 8.94
C ASN A 8 -12.25 8.48 10.22
N THR A 9 -11.96 9.33 11.20
CA THR A 9 -11.32 8.91 12.46
C THR A 9 -12.28 8.24 13.44
N ALA A 10 -13.59 8.28 13.17
CA ALA A 10 -14.58 7.54 13.95
C ALA A 10 -14.57 6.03 13.64
N ASP A 11 -14.10 5.64 12.45
CA ASP A 11 -13.91 4.23 12.10
C ASP A 11 -12.73 3.68 12.92
N ALA A 12 -12.90 2.49 13.50
CA ALA A 12 -11.89 1.91 14.40
C ALA A 12 -10.54 1.73 13.68
N GLY A 13 -10.59 1.21 12.46
CA GLY A 13 -9.41 0.93 11.66
C GLY A 13 -8.57 -0.21 12.23
N LEU A 14 -7.49 -0.53 11.52
CA LEU A 14 -6.54 -1.55 11.90
C LEU A 14 -5.52 -1.00 12.89
N GLU A 15 -5.45 -1.58 14.09
CA GLU A 15 -4.36 -1.31 15.02
C GLU A 15 -3.14 -2.18 14.70
N VAL A 16 -2.05 -1.54 14.28
CA VAL A 16 -0.73 -2.17 14.17
C VAL A 16 0.10 -1.84 15.41
N ARG A 17 0.60 -2.87 16.09
CA ARG A 17 1.45 -2.73 17.28
C ARG A 17 2.90 -3.00 16.92
N THR A 18 3.80 -2.12 17.37
CA THR A 18 5.24 -2.30 17.22
C THR A 18 5.93 -2.52 18.56
N TYR A 19 6.94 -3.39 18.55
CA TYR A 19 7.72 -3.77 19.71
C TYR A 19 9.20 -3.83 19.34
N PHE A 20 10.05 -3.58 20.31
CA PHE A 20 11.46 -3.92 20.27
C PHE A 20 11.68 -5.23 21.02
N VAL A 21 12.19 -6.25 20.34
CA VAL A 21 12.57 -7.53 20.94
C VAL A 21 13.94 -7.35 21.60
N ARG A 22 13.96 -7.20 22.92
CA ARG A 22 15.21 -6.94 23.66
C ARG A 22 16.18 -8.08 23.49
N HIS A 23 17.48 -7.77 23.50
CA HIS A 23 18.60 -8.71 23.34
C HIS A 23 18.71 -9.39 21.97
N ARG A 24 17.64 -9.39 21.16
CA ARG A 24 17.66 -9.81 19.76
C ARG A 24 17.96 -8.68 18.78
N ASN A 25 17.75 -7.42 19.20
CA ASN A 25 17.87 -6.22 18.39
C ASN A 25 17.04 -6.30 17.10
N VAL A 26 15.73 -6.50 17.28
CA VAL A 26 14.77 -6.64 16.20
C VAL A 26 13.53 -5.80 16.50
N LEU A 27 13.01 -5.11 15.49
CA LEU A 27 11.69 -4.50 15.53
C LEU A 27 10.67 -5.52 15.05
N LEU A 28 9.61 -5.71 15.83
CA LEU A 28 8.43 -6.49 15.48
C LEU A 28 7.26 -5.55 15.23
N ALA A 29 6.62 -5.65 14.07
CA ALA A 29 5.28 -5.11 13.81
C ALA A 29 4.30 -6.28 13.64
N ARG A 30 3.14 -6.23 14.29
CA ARG A 30 2.10 -7.26 14.12
C ARG A 30 0.69 -6.69 14.22
N ALA A 31 -0.26 -7.29 13.49
CA ALA A 31 -1.66 -6.91 13.51
C ALA A 31 -2.56 -8.02 12.96
N ASP A 32 -3.83 -8.01 13.37
CA ASP A 32 -4.92 -8.78 12.77
C ASP A 32 -5.63 -7.90 11.72
N PHE A 33 -5.51 -8.27 10.44
CA PHE A 33 -5.92 -7.50 9.29
C PHE A 33 -7.41 -7.58 8.94
N GLY A 34 -8.22 -8.32 9.69
CA GLY A 34 -9.63 -8.54 9.35
C GLY A 34 -10.41 -7.26 9.07
N GLU A 35 -10.30 -6.25 9.94
CA GLU A 35 -10.95 -4.94 9.77
C GLU A 35 -10.53 -4.26 8.45
N LEU A 36 -9.23 -4.23 8.14
CA LEU A 36 -8.73 -3.57 6.93
C LEU A 36 -9.14 -4.31 5.66
N PHE A 37 -9.20 -5.65 5.70
CA PHE A 37 -9.68 -6.45 4.59
C PHE A 37 -11.17 -6.25 4.35
N VAL A 38 -11.98 -6.17 5.41
CA VAL A 38 -13.41 -5.83 5.30
C VAL A 38 -13.57 -4.46 4.63
N ASP A 39 -12.85 -3.43 5.07
CA ASP A 39 -12.94 -2.09 4.46
C ASP A 39 -12.53 -2.10 2.98
N TYR A 40 -11.48 -2.84 2.64
CA TYR A 40 -11.05 -3.04 1.25
C TYR A 40 -12.19 -3.66 0.41
N TYR A 41 -12.86 -4.70 0.90
CA TYR A 41 -13.97 -5.32 0.18
C TYR A 41 -15.20 -4.42 0.08
N LEU A 42 -15.53 -3.68 1.15
CA LEU A 42 -16.60 -2.67 1.13
C LEU A 42 -16.32 -1.60 0.06
N HIS A 43 -15.07 -1.16 -0.07
CA HIS A 43 -14.64 -0.27 -1.14
C HIS A 43 -14.81 -0.89 -2.53
N LEU A 44 -14.35 -2.14 -2.74
CA LEU A 44 -14.52 -2.81 -4.02
C LEU A 44 -16.00 -2.93 -4.42
N ALA A 45 -16.86 -3.28 -3.47
CA ALA A 45 -18.30 -3.37 -3.68
C ALA A 45 -18.91 -2.01 -4.05
N ALA A 46 -18.58 -0.96 -3.29
CA ALA A 46 -19.03 0.41 -3.55
C ALA A 46 -18.58 0.91 -4.93
N ALA A 47 -17.33 0.60 -5.32
CA ALA A 47 -16.75 0.98 -6.61
C ALA A 47 -17.15 0.05 -7.77
N ARG A 48 -17.89 -1.04 -7.49
CA ARG A 48 -18.25 -2.10 -8.45
C ARG A 48 -17.02 -2.61 -9.21
N ILE A 49 -15.98 -2.92 -8.45
CA ILE A 49 -14.73 -3.51 -8.93
C ILE A 49 -14.81 -5.01 -8.64
N GLN A 50 -14.40 -5.82 -9.61
CA GLN A 50 -14.27 -7.26 -9.45
C GLN A 50 -12.79 -7.60 -9.63
N VAL A 51 -12.25 -8.35 -8.68
CA VAL A 51 -10.86 -8.80 -8.69
C VAL A 51 -10.88 -10.32 -8.75
N ALA A 52 -10.10 -10.91 -9.66
CA ALA A 52 -10.00 -12.36 -9.74
C ALA A 52 -9.43 -12.92 -8.43
N PRO A 53 -9.90 -14.08 -7.94
CA PRO A 53 -9.49 -14.62 -6.64
C PRO A 53 -7.97 -14.74 -6.45
N GLU A 54 -7.23 -15.12 -7.50
CA GLU A 54 -5.77 -15.23 -7.42
C GLU A 54 -5.08 -13.87 -7.20
N HIS A 55 -5.58 -12.81 -7.87
CA HIS A 55 -5.05 -11.47 -7.73
C HIS A 55 -5.47 -10.84 -6.40
N ASP A 56 -6.66 -11.18 -5.92
CA ASP A 56 -7.17 -10.73 -4.62
C ASP A 56 -6.33 -11.30 -3.47
N ALA A 57 -6.05 -12.61 -3.49
CA ALA A 57 -5.17 -13.25 -2.52
C ALA A 57 -3.76 -12.62 -2.53
N LEU A 58 -3.21 -12.34 -3.73
CA LEU A 58 -1.92 -11.67 -3.87
C LEU A 58 -1.95 -10.23 -3.34
N PHE A 59 -3.04 -9.50 -3.60
CA PHE A 59 -3.23 -8.14 -3.11
C PHE A 59 -3.39 -8.08 -1.60
N LYS A 60 -4.14 -8.99 -0.97
CA LYS A 60 -4.26 -9.06 0.50
C LYS A 60 -2.89 -9.24 1.16
N ARG A 61 -2.05 -10.14 0.63
CA ARG A 61 -0.67 -10.32 1.12
C ARG A 61 0.17 -9.07 0.94
N ALA A 62 0.07 -8.41 -0.22
CA ALA A 62 0.77 -7.15 -0.47
C ALA A 62 0.30 -6.02 0.47
N LEU A 63 -1.01 -5.93 0.74
CA LEU A 63 -1.61 -4.96 1.66
C LEU A 63 -1.13 -5.18 3.09
N ALA A 64 -1.10 -6.43 3.54
CA ALA A 64 -0.56 -6.77 4.85
C ALA A 64 0.92 -6.39 4.98
N ALA A 65 1.75 -6.82 4.02
CA ALA A 65 3.17 -6.52 4.00
C ALA A 65 3.44 -5.00 3.96
N PHE A 66 2.70 -4.28 3.14
CA PHE A 66 2.84 -2.83 2.96
C PHE A 66 2.44 -2.05 4.21
N THR A 67 1.33 -2.43 4.84
CA THR A 67 0.84 -1.75 6.06
C THR A 67 1.78 -1.99 7.23
N LEU A 68 2.26 -3.23 7.40
CA LEU A 68 3.28 -3.55 8.40
C LEU A 68 4.58 -2.78 8.12
N HIS A 69 5.03 -2.71 6.87
CA HIS A 69 6.17 -1.87 6.48
C HIS A 69 5.95 -0.42 6.91
N GLY A 70 4.80 0.18 6.59
CA GLY A 70 4.41 1.53 6.99
C GLY A 70 4.57 1.78 8.50
N ALA A 71 4.17 0.82 9.33
CA ALA A 71 4.28 0.92 10.78
C ALA A 71 5.73 0.94 11.30
N THR A 72 6.68 0.44 10.50
CA THR A 72 8.13 0.51 10.81
C THR A 72 8.79 1.81 10.33
N ARG A 73 8.07 2.64 9.56
CA ARG A 73 8.58 3.88 8.98
C ARG A 73 8.31 5.10 9.86
N PRO A 74 9.04 6.21 9.69
CA PRO A 74 8.69 7.49 10.30
C PRO A 74 7.25 7.93 10.01
N TRP A 75 6.67 8.70 10.94
CA TRP A 75 5.32 9.24 10.82
C TRP A 75 5.13 10.18 9.62
N ASN A 76 6.15 10.96 9.28
CA ASN A 76 6.08 11.95 8.20
C ASN A 76 6.48 11.40 6.83
N GLU A 77 6.29 10.09 6.60
CA GLU A 77 6.55 9.43 5.31
C GLU A 77 5.23 9.06 4.61
N LEU A 78 5.15 9.46 3.34
CA LEU A 78 4.23 8.89 2.37
C LEU A 78 5.01 7.86 1.56
N THR A 79 4.47 6.65 1.47
CA THR A 79 5.10 5.54 0.75
C THR A 79 4.15 5.05 -0.34
N ALA A 80 4.71 4.57 -1.44
CA ALA A 80 3.97 3.79 -2.42
C ALA A 80 4.80 2.61 -2.93
N TRP A 81 4.15 1.47 -3.11
CA TRP A 81 4.73 0.30 -3.75
C TRP A 81 4.03 0.03 -5.08
N THR A 82 4.82 -0.23 -6.12
CA THR A 82 4.33 -0.83 -7.36
C THR A 82 5.04 -2.15 -7.55
N ILE A 83 4.28 -3.24 -7.54
CA ILE A 83 4.79 -4.60 -7.69
C ILE A 83 4.25 -5.16 -9.00
N ASN A 84 5.13 -5.44 -9.93
CA ASN A 84 4.83 -6.05 -11.22
C ASN A 84 5.22 -7.52 -11.19
N PHE A 85 4.23 -8.38 -11.38
CA PHE A 85 4.40 -9.83 -11.54
C PHE A 85 4.24 -10.20 -13.01
N GLN A 86 5.07 -11.13 -13.46
CA GLN A 86 5.01 -11.75 -14.79
C GLN A 86 4.18 -13.03 -14.78
N GLN A 87 4.00 -13.66 -13.61
CA GLN A 87 3.16 -14.85 -13.46
C GLN A 87 2.52 -14.91 -12.05
N PRO A 88 1.20 -14.66 -11.89
CA PRO A 88 0.29 -14.18 -12.94
C PRO A 88 0.69 -12.78 -13.42
N LEU A 89 0.29 -12.41 -14.64
CA LEU A 89 0.62 -11.10 -15.21
C LEU A 89 -0.27 -10.02 -14.59
N VAL A 90 0.22 -9.40 -13.52
CA VAL A 90 -0.55 -8.43 -12.71
C VAL A 90 0.35 -7.35 -12.12
N ASN A 91 -0.17 -6.13 -12.06
CA ASN A 91 0.43 -5.02 -11.32
C ASN A 91 -0.37 -4.73 -10.05
N LEU A 92 0.32 -4.67 -8.92
CA LEU A 92 -0.24 -4.18 -7.66
C LEU A 92 0.30 -2.79 -7.37
N PHE A 93 -0.58 -1.86 -7.03
CA PHE A 93 -0.21 -0.55 -6.52
C PHE A 93 -0.75 -0.40 -5.10
N LEU A 94 0.09 0.04 -4.17
CA LEU A 94 -0.29 0.39 -2.81
C LEU A 94 0.31 1.73 -2.43
N THR A 95 -0.38 2.50 -1.61
CA THR A 95 0.15 3.74 -1.04
C THR A 95 -0.41 4.00 0.34
N SER A 96 0.43 4.58 1.20
CA SER A 96 0.09 4.90 2.57
C SER A 96 0.64 6.28 2.91
N ASP A 97 -0.10 6.99 3.74
CA ASP A 97 0.32 8.21 4.39
C ASP A 97 0.34 7.95 5.90
N ASN A 98 1.54 7.89 6.47
CA ASN A 98 1.69 7.60 7.90
C ASN A 98 1.22 8.75 8.79
N GLU A 99 1.12 9.98 8.28
CA GLU A 99 0.65 11.12 9.09
C GLU A 99 -0.84 11.00 9.39
N THR A 100 -1.60 10.49 8.42
CA THR A 100 -3.06 10.32 8.52
C THR A 100 -3.49 8.89 8.85
N GLY A 101 -2.59 7.91 8.71
CA GLY A 101 -2.93 6.49 8.80
C GLY A 101 -3.76 5.99 7.61
N ALA A 102 -3.81 6.74 6.51
CA ALA A 102 -4.52 6.32 5.31
C ALA A 102 -3.70 5.26 4.55
N VAL A 103 -4.32 4.14 4.18
CA VAL A 103 -3.75 3.15 3.26
C VAL A 103 -4.76 2.83 2.17
N THR A 104 -4.29 2.62 0.93
CA THR A 104 -5.15 2.21 -0.18
C THR A 104 -4.31 1.48 -1.22
N GLY A 105 -4.97 0.77 -2.13
CA GLY A 105 -4.30 0.25 -3.30
C GLY A 105 -5.25 -0.18 -4.40
N ARG A 106 -4.67 -0.75 -5.46
CA ARG A 106 -5.39 -1.22 -6.63
C ARG A 106 -4.65 -2.36 -7.31
N VAL A 107 -5.43 -3.33 -7.78
CA VAL A 107 -5.01 -4.38 -8.70
C VAL A 107 -5.21 -3.90 -10.14
N PHE A 108 -4.21 -4.12 -10.98
CA PHE A 108 -4.27 -3.92 -12.43
C PHE A 108 -3.96 -5.25 -13.11
N ALA A 109 -4.99 -5.87 -13.68
CA ALA A 109 -4.90 -7.12 -14.43
C ALA A 109 -5.10 -6.93 -15.94
N GLU A 110 -5.43 -5.71 -16.36
CA GLU A 110 -5.65 -5.34 -17.76
C GLU A 110 -4.51 -4.45 -18.24
N ASN A 111 -4.10 -4.63 -19.50
CA ASN A 111 -3.04 -3.84 -20.14
C ASN A 111 -1.73 -3.81 -19.33
N VAL A 112 -1.42 -4.92 -18.64
CA VAL A 112 -0.18 -5.09 -17.90
C VAL A 112 0.93 -5.41 -18.90
N LYS A 113 2.04 -4.71 -18.78
CA LYS A 113 3.19 -4.91 -19.67
C LYS A 113 3.93 -6.19 -19.29
N GLU A 114 4.10 -7.09 -20.25
CA GLU A 114 5.01 -8.22 -20.15
C GLU A 114 6.47 -7.74 -20.18
N GLY A 115 7.28 -8.35 -19.32
CA GLY A 115 8.69 -8.05 -19.14
C GLY A 115 9.49 -9.31 -18.83
N PRO A 116 10.82 -9.21 -18.82
CA PRO A 116 11.69 -10.37 -18.61
C PRO A 116 11.69 -10.87 -17.16
N GLU A 117 11.37 -10.01 -16.19
CA GLU A 117 11.45 -10.28 -14.76
C GLU A 117 10.35 -9.53 -14.00
N ASN A 118 10.05 -9.99 -12.78
CA ASN A 118 9.20 -9.23 -11.86
C ASN A 118 9.95 -7.99 -11.34
N LEU A 119 9.23 -6.90 -11.10
CA LEU A 119 9.79 -5.64 -10.63
C LEU A 119 9.06 -5.14 -9.39
N PHE A 120 9.82 -4.71 -8.38
CA PHE A 120 9.31 -4.06 -7.19
C PHE A 120 9.87 -2.65 -7.09
N PHE A 121 8.98 -1.66 -7.14
CA PHE A 121 9.31 -0.25 -6.94
C PHE A 121 8.81 0.22 -5.58
N ALA A 122 9.66 0.91 -4.84
CA ALA A 122 9.28 1.61 -3.62
C ALA A 122 9.55 3.12 -3.79
N ASP A 123 8.50 3.92 -3.72
CA ASP A 123 8.56 5.37 -3.67
C ASP A 123 8.38 5.84 -2.22
N VAL A 124 9.21 6.80 -1.80
CA VAL A 124 9.10 7.47 -0.50
C VAL A 124 9.15 8.98 -0.70
N VAL A 125 8.19 9.68 -0.11
CA VAL A 125 8.17 11.14 0.02
C VAL A 125 8.15 11.47 1.51
N ARG A 126 9.02 12.38 1.95
CA ARG A 126 9.13 12.78 3.36
C ARG A 126 9.08 14.29 3.49
N GLY A 127 7.96 14.82 3.98
CA GLY A 127 7.71 16.26 4.01
C GLY A 127 7.93 16.91 2.64
N GLY A 128 8.62 18.05 2.60
CA GLY A 128 8.94 18.77 1.35
C GLY A 128 10.11 18.22 0.54
N GLN A 129 10.64 17.03 0.88
CA GLN A 129 11.80 16.47 0.16
C GLN A 129 11.39 15.86 -1.19
N PRO A 130 12.30 15.84 -2.17
CA PRO A 130 12.08 15.14 -3.44
C PRO A 130 11.74 13.67 -3.22
N LYS A 131 10.83 13.16 -4.06
CA LYS A 131 10.50 11.72 -4.08
C LYS A 131 11.75 10.89 -4.35
N ARG A 132 11.97 9.87 -3.52
CA ARG A 132 13.02 8.86 -3.72
C ARG A 132 12.38 7.57 -4.21
N ARG A 133 13.03 6.90 -5.17
CA ARG A 133 12.58 5.62 -5.73
C ARG A 133 13.69 4.58 -5.62
N SER A 134 13.34 3.41 -5.11
CA SER A 134 14.13 2.19 -5.21
C SER A 134 13.46 1.21 -6.16
N ALA A 135 14.26 0.42 -6.87
CA ALA A 135 13.79 -0.62 -7.78
C ALA A 135 14.62 -1.88 -7.59
N VAL A 136 13.96 -3.02 -7.44
CA VAL A 136 14.61 -4.34 -7.37
C VAL A 136 13.87 -5.34 -8.25
N THR A 137 14.60 -6.30 -8.81
CA THR A 137 14.01 -7.48 -9.45
C THR A 137 13.83 -8.58 -8.41
N PHE A 138 12.82 -9.42 -8.61
CA PHE A 138 12.56 -10.57 -7.75
C PHE A 138 12.00 -11.75 -8.56
N ALA A 139 11.94 -12.92 -7.93
CA ALA A 139 11.38 -14.14 -8.49
C ALA A 139 10.26 -14.67 -7.61
N GLY A 140 9.37 -15.47 -8.20
CA GLY A 140 8.22 -16.07 -7.52
C GLY A 140 6.95 -15.20 -7.58
N ALA A 141 5.89 -15.70 -6.93
CA ALA A 141 4.55 -15.13 -6.99
C ALA A 141 4.03 -14.67 -5.61
N ASP A 142 4.93 -14.30 -4.69
CA ASP A 142 4.56 -13.82 -3.35
C ASP A 142 5.05 -12.38 -3.12
N ALA A 143 4.11 -11.49 -2.83
CA ALA A 143 4.38 -10.08 -2.54
C ALA A 143 5.24 -9.90 -1.27
N MET A 144 5.13 -10.79 -0.28
CA MET A 144 5.97 -10.74 0.93
C MET A 144 7.43 -11.06 0.60
N MET A 145 7.69 -12.09 -0.22
CA MET A 145 9.04 -12.40 -0.69
C MET A 145 9.64 -11.25 -1.51
N ALA A 146 8.83 -10.58 -2.34
CA ALA A 146 9.25 -9.39 -3.07
C ALA A 146 9.66 -8.26 -2.12
N ALA A 147 8.89 -8.03 -1.07
CA ALA A 147 9.20 -7.05 -0.03
C ALA A 147 10.49 -7.43 0.75
N GLU A 148 10.69 -8.68 1.12
CA GLU A 148 11.94 -9.13 1.77
C GLU A 148 13.17 -8.92 0.89
N LYS A 149 13.03 -9.17 -0.42
CA LYS A 149 14.09 -8.90 -1.41
C LYS A 149 14.39 -7.40 -1.48
N PHE A 150 13.37 -6.55 -1.48
CA PHE A 150 13.52 -5.09 -1.39
C PHE A 150 14.28 -4.68 -0.12
N TYR A 151 13.91 -5.22 1.04
CA TYR A 151 14.62 -4.93 2.29
C TYR A 151 16.10 -5.32 2.22
N ARG A 152 16.40 -6.52 1.73
CA ARG A 152 17.78 -7.01 1.63
C ARG A 152 18.63 -6.16 0.69
N GLN A 153 18.08 -5.74 -0.45
CA GLN A 153 18.86 -5.08 -1.50
C GLN A 153 18.86 -3.55 -1.40
N SER A 154 17.72 -2.94 -1.05
CA SER A 154 17.58 -1.48 -1.01
C SER A 154 17.69 -0.91 0.40
N GLU A 155 17.02 -1.52 1.38
CA GLU A 155 17.13 -1.09 2.80
C GLU A 155 18.40 -1.64 3.47
N GLN A 156 19.07 -2.60 2.83
CA GLN A 156 20.32 -3.24 3.29
C GLN A 156 20.23 -3.81 4.71
N ARG A 157 19.08 -4.40 5.03
CA ARG A 157 18.81 -5.08 6.31
C ARG A 157 17.80 -6.20 6.13
N GLY A 158 17.82 -7.17 7.02
CA GLY A 158 16.86 -8.27 7.04
C GLY A 158 15.44 -7.79 7.34
N ALA A 159 14.49 -8.32 6.57
CA ALA A 159 13.09 -8.34 6.93
C ALA A 159 12.56 -9.76 6.77
N ARG A 160 11.64 -10.16 7.65
CA ARG A 160 10.92 -11.43 7.55
C ARG A 160 9.45 -11.22 7.82
N TYR A 161 8.61 -11.60 6.87
CA TYR A 161 7.16 -11.58 7.04
C TYR A 161 6.65 -12.95 7.44
N PHE A 162 5.60 -12.96 8.26
CA PHE A 162 4.95 -14.16 8.73
C PHE A 162 3.44 -13.98 8.64
N GLN A 163 2.77 -15.02 8.21
CA GLN A 163 1.35 -15.23 8.45
C GLN A 163 1.24 -16.15 9.66
N LEU A 164 0.65 -15.64 10.73
CA LEU A 164 0.58 -16.31 12.03
C LEU A 164 -0.73 -17.08 12.17
N GLY A 165 -1.86 -16.56 11.71
CA GLY A 165 -3.16 -17.21 11.81
C GLY A 165 -3.59 -17.93 10.52
N GLU A 166 -4.82 -18.44 10.51
CA GLU A 166 -5.40 -19.07 9.32
C GLU A 166 -5.42 -18.10 8.12
N GLU A 167 -5.77 -16.82 8.30
CA GLU A 167 -5.78 -15.86 7.17
C GLU A 167 -5.40 -14.38 7.47
N GLU A 168 -5.59 -13.87 8.70
CA GLU A 168 -5.60 -12.41 8.92
C GLU A 168 -4.55 -11.88 9.91
N ASP A 169 -3.89 -12.74 10.69
CA ASP A 169 -2.82 -12.31 11.61
C ASP A 169 -1.46 -12.34 10.90
N PHE A 170 -0.83 -11.17 10.77
CA PHE A 170 0.45 -10.99 10.10
C PHE A 170 1.47 -10.27 10.98
N ALA A 171 2.73 -10.65 10.80
CA ALA A 171 3.86 -10.02 11.47
C ALA A 171 5.01 -9.74 10.51
N LEU A 172 5.77 -8.69 10.84
CA LEU A 172 7.00 -8.29 10.19
C LEU A 172 8.08 -8.15 11.27
N LEU A 173 9.19 -8.85 11.09
CA LEU A 173 10.43 -8.61 11.83
C LEU A 173 11.40 -7.82 10.96
N VAL A 174 11.98 -6.75 11.49
CA VAL A 174 13.02 -5.95 10.84
C VAL A 174 14.29 -5.96 11.67
N GLU A 175 15.39 -6.33 11.04
CA GLU A 175 16.72 -6.30 11.62
C GLU A 175 17.13 -4.87 12.01
N HIS A 176 17.59 -4.70 13.26
CA HIS A 176 18.33 -3.52 13.70
C HIS A 176 19.83 -3.83 13.79
N PRO A 177 20.70 -2.81 13.91
CA PRO A 177 22.11 -3.04 14.21
C PRO A 177 22.29 -4.00 15.40
N ASP A 178 23.31 -4.86 15.31
CA ASP A 178 23.64 -5.88 16.30
C ASP A 178 22.55 -6.97 16.49
N CYS A 179 21.72 -7.20 15.47
CA CYS A 179 20.75 -8.28 15.46
C CYS A 179 21.40 -9.66 15.67
N ASP A 180 20.77 -10.49 16.50
CA ASP A 180 21.06 -11.92 16.55
C ASP A 180 20.56 -12.58 15.26
N LEU A 181 21.41 -12.58 14.24
CA LEU A 181 21.08 -13.09 12.90
C LEU A 181 20.79 -14.60 12.90
N ALA A 182 21.39 -15.37 13.80
CA ALA A 182 21.14 -16.81 13.88
C ALA A 182 19.71 -17.07 14.37
N TRP A 183 19.31 -16.39 15.46
CA TRP A 183 17.94 -16.42 15.96
C TRP A 183 16.95 -15.86 14.93
N PHE A 184 17.25 -14.70 14.35
CA PHE A 184 16.38 -14.02 13.40
C PHE A 184 16.08 -14.88 12.17
N ARG A 185 17.04 -15.68 11.68
CA ARG A 185 16.85 -16.59 10.54
C ARG A 185 16.15 -17.89 10.92
N ALA A 186 16.36 -18.38 12.14
CA ALA A 186 15.81 -19.64 12.61
C ALA A 186 14.34 -19.56 13.05
N LEU A 187 13.82 -18.35 13.33
CA LEU A 187 12.48 -18.18 13.88
C LEU A 187 11.39 -18.75 12.96
N THR A 188 10.43 -19.49 13.54
CA THR A 188 9.26 -20.06 12.85
C THR A 188 7.98 -19.27 13.17
N PRO A 189 6.90 -19.43 12.37
CA PRO A 189 5.59 -18.83 12.70
C PRO A 189 5.09 -19.23 14.10
N GLU A 190 5.24 -20.50 14.48
CA GLU A 190 4.82 -21.03 15.80
C GLU A 190 5.54 -20.33 16.95
N GLN A 191 6.84 -20.11 16.81
CA GLN A 191 7.64 -19.40 17.81
C GLN A 191 7.24 -17.93 17.87
N LEU A 192 6.98 -17.30 16.72
CA LEU A 192 6.60 -15.88 16.66
C LEU A 192 5.23 -15.61 17.29
N ARG A 193 4.26 -16.54 17.18
CA ARG A 193 2.96 -16.43 17.87
C ARG A 193 3.12 -16.30 19.39
N ARG A 194 4.07 -17.03 19.95
CA ARG A 194 4.33 -17.14 21.41
C ARG A 194 5.58 -16.37 21.83
N LEU A 195 5.96 -15.36 21.05
CA LEU A 195 7.22 -14.66 21.23
C LEU A 195 7.31 -13.98 22.60
N ASP A 196 6.19 -13.47 23.11
CA ASP A 196 6.07 -12.83 24.42
C ASP A 196 6.28 -13.78 25.61
N GLU A 197 6.15 -15.09 25.40
CA GLU A 197 6.48 -16.09 26.42
C GLU A 197 7.99 -16.38 26.49
N ALA A 198 8.70 -16.22 25.37
CA ALA A 198 10.10 -16.62 25.23
C ALA A 198 11.09 -15.43 25.23
N GLU A 199 10.64 -14.24 24.82
CA GLU A 199 11.47 -13.05 24.66
C GLU A 199 10.84 -11.84 25.37
N THR A 200 11.68 -10.87 25.73
CA THR A 200 11.20 -9.62 26.33
C THR A 200 10.81 -8.60 25.26
N LEU A 201 9.51 -8.35 25.12
CA LEU A 201 8.97 -7.36 24.19
C LEU A 201 8.79 -6.01 24.86
N ALA A 202 9.53 -5.00 24.40
CA ALA A 202 9.33 -3.61 24.80
C ALA A 202 8.35 -2.94 23.82
N PRO A 203 7.16 -2.50 24.23
CA PRO A 203 6.24 -1.80 23.33
C PRO A 203 6.85 -0.48 22.87
N LEU A 204 6.72 -0.18 21.58
CA LEU A 204 7.17 1.08 20.98
C LEU A 204 5.99 1.98 20.67
N GLU A 205 5.13 1.56 19.74
CA GLU A 205 4.00 2.38 19.27
C GLU A 205 2.78 1.52 18.96
N ARG A 206 1.62 2.20 18.91
CA ARG A 206 0.39 1.70 18.31
C ARG A 206 -0.01 2.68 17.22
N ARG A 207 -0.30 2.18 16.02
CA ARG A 207 -0.71 3.00 14.88
C ARG A 207 -2.02 2.47 14.33
N ILE A 208 -2.90 3.39 13.92
CA ILE A 208 -4.19 3.04 13.31
C ILE A 208 -4.12 3.29 11.82
N TYR A 209 -4.38 2.26 11.03
CA TYR A 209 -4.44 2.31 9.58
C TYR A 209 -5.87 2.11 9.09
N ARG A 210 -6.29 2.89 8.08
CA ARG A 210 -7.66 2.84 7.53
C ARG A 210 -7.60 2.77 6.02
N TRP A 211 -8.48 1.96 5.43
CA TRP A 211 -8.64 1.95 3.97
C TRP A 211 -9.22 3.30 3.53
N HIS A 212 -8.38 4.14 2.94
CA HIS A 212 -8.80 5.48 2.53
C HIS A 212 -7.92 6.04 1.42
N CYS A 213 -8.52 6.33 0.27
CA CYS A 213 -7.81 6.96 -0.84
C CYS A 213 -7.83 8.49 -0.77
N GLY A 214 -8.90 9.09 -0.26
CA GLY A 214 -9.11 10.55 -0.31
C GLY A 214 -9.37 11.13 -1.71
N CYS A 215 -9.61 10.29 -2.73
CA CYS A 215 -10.01 10.76 -4.05
C CYS A 215 -11.42 11.39 -4.02
N ASN A 216 -11.61 12.45 -4.80
CA ASN A 216 -12.90 13.11 -4.98
C ASN A 216 -13.00 13.66 -6.42
N GLN A 217 -14.16 14.18 -6.78
CA GLN A 217 -14.41 14.69 -8.13
C GLN A 217 -13.44 15.84 -8.50
N ALA A 218 -13.18 16.76 -7.57
CA ALA A 218 -12.27 17.89 -7.79
C ALA A 218 -10.83 17.44 -8.06
N ARG A 219 -10.34 16.39 -7.38
CA ARG A 219 -9.04 15.77 -7.66
C ARG A 219 -8.97 15.18 -9.06
N MET A 220 -10.04 14.53 -9.51
CA MET A 220 -10.07 13.97 -10.87
C MET A 220 -10.11 15.08 -11.91
N MET A 221 -10.83 16.18 -11.64
CA MET A 221 -10.79 17.36 -12.51
C MET A 221 -9.41 18.02 -12.56
N GLU A 222 -8.69 18.10 -11.43
CA GLU A 222 -7.29 18.58 -11.37
C GLU A 222 -6.35 17.75 -12.26
N VAL A 223 -6.53 16.42 -12.28
CA VAL A 223 -5.77 15.51 -13.17
C VAL A 223 -6.08 15.74 -14.65
N LEU A 224 -7.34 16.02 -14.99
CA LEU A 224 -7.80 16.21 -16.37
C LEU A 224 -7.59 17.64 -16.90
N ALA A 225 -7.41 18.61 -16.01
CA ALA A 225 -7.31 20.03 -16.35
C ALA A 225 -6.22 20.37 -17.39
N PRO A 226 -5.01 19.75 -17.37
CA PRO A 226 -4.01 20.00 -18.41
C PRO A 226 -4.50 19.63 -19.80
N THR A 227 -5.08 18.43 -19.98
CA THR A 227 -5.63 17.99 -21.27
C THR A 227 -6.83 18.83 -21.68
N MET A 228 -7.71 19.18 -20.74
CA MET A 228 -8.82 20.09 -21.02
C MET A 228 -8.37 21.46 -21.55
N ARG A 229 -7.24 22.01 -21.05
CA ARG A 229 -6.71 23.29 -21.54
C ARG A 229 -6.07 23.18 -22.93
N GLN A 230 -5.56 22.00 -23.28
CA GLN A 230 -4.82 21.79 -24.52
C GLN A 230 -5.74 21.33 -25.66
N ASP A 231 -6.56 20.31 -25.40
CA ASP A 231 -7.46 19.72 -26.39
C ASP A 231 -8.75 19.16 -25.73
N PRO A 232 -9.76 20.03 -25.50
CA PRO A 232 -11.08 19.59 -25.03
C PRO A 232 -11.77 18.61 -25.98
N GLY A 233 -11.47 18.70 -27.28
CA GLY A 233 -12.08 17.89 -28.33
C GLY A 233 -11.59 16.45 -28.25
N GLU A 234 -10.28 16.24 -28.12
CA GLU A 234 -9.71 14.91 -27.90
C GLU A 234 -10.19 14.28 -26.58
N LEU A 235 -10.25 15.08 -25.51
CA LEU A 235 -10.59 14.56 -24.18
C LEU A 235 -12.02 14.00 -24.06
N PHE A 236 -12.99 14.69 -24.66
CA PHE A 236 -14.41 14.32 -24.56
C PHE A 236 -14.99 13.74 -25.86
N GLY A 237 -14.29 13.87 -26.99
CA GLY A 237 -14.87 13.66 -28.31
C GLY A 237 -16.11 14.54 -28.51
N ASP A 238 -17.19 13.94 -28.98
CA ASP A 238 -18.51 14.57 -29.09
C ASP A 238 -19.38 14.39 -27.82
N GLY A 239 -18.84 13.78 -26.77
CA GLY A 239 -19.58 13.46 -25.55
C GLY A 239 -19.76 14.65 -24.60
N PRO A 240 -20.87 14.68 -23.82
CA PRO A 240 -21.08 15.68 -22.76
C PRO A 240 -20.41 15.27 -21.42
N LYS A 241 -19.93 14.04 -21.30
CA LYS A 241 -19.33 13.49 -20.08
C LYS A 241 -18.31 12.41 -20.40
N LEU A 242 -17.37 12.22 -19.49
CA LEU A 242 -16.42 11.11 -19.51
C LEU A 242 -16.41 10.39 -18.15
N GLU A 243 -15.90 9.16 -18.15
CA GLU A 243 -15.60 8.41 -16.94
C GLU A 243 -14.08 8.32 -16.77
N ILE A 244 -13.59 8.68 -15.58
CA ILE A 244 -12.20 8.45 -15.16
C ILE A 244 -12.21 7.57 -13.91
N ARG A 245 -11.24 6.65 -13.83
CA ARG A 245 -11.01 5.86 -12.62
C ARG A 245 -9.85 6.41 -11.83
N CYS A 246 -10.00 6.52 -10.52
CA CYS A 246 -8.90 6.91 -9.65
C CYS A 246 -7.73 5.92 -9.85
N PRO A 247 -6.52 6.40 -10.15
CA PRO A 247 -5.38 5.51 -10.37
C PRO A 247 -4.97 4.78 -9.07
N ARG A 248 -5.31 5.30 -7.90
CA ARG A 248 -4.91 4.74 -6.60
C ARG A 248 -5.83 3.65 -6.08
N CYS A 249 -7.15 3.82 -6.21
CA CYS A 249 -8.16 2.91 -5.63
C CYS A 249 -9.19 2.36 -6.64
N GLY A 250 -9.22 2.88 -7.86
CA GLY A 250 -10.11 2.41 -8.92
C GLY A 250 -11.53 2.98 -8.91
N THR A 251 -11.90 3.81 -7.92
CA THR A 251 -13.21 4.47 -7.89
C THR A 251 -13.51 5.22 -9.18
N ARG A 252 -14.72 5.02 -9.72
CA ARG A 252 -15.19 5.68 -10.94
C ARG A 252 -15.72 7.07 -10.60
N HIS A 253 -15.31 8.06 -11.38
CA HIS A 253 -15.81 9.42 -11.31
C HIS A 253 -16.34 9.83 -12.68
N THR A 254 -17.62 10.22 -12.72
CA THR A 254 -18.21 10.82 -13.92
C THR A 254 -17.95 12.33 -13.89
N ILE A 255 -17.29 12.84 -14.92
CA ILE A 255 -16.98 14.26 -15.08
C ILE A 255 -17.75 14.76 -16.30
N THR A 256 -18.59 15.79 -16.11
CA THR A 256 -19.25 16.44 -17.24
C THR A 256 -18.33 17.49 -17.84
N ARG A 257 -18.48 17.74 -19.14
CA ARG A 257 -17.71 18.75 -19.86
C ARG A 257 -17.92 20.11 -19.22
N GLU A 258 -19.16 20.47 -18.92
CA GLU A 258 -19.51 21.77 -18.33
C GLU A 258 -18.86 21.96 -16.95
N ALA A 259 -18.80 20.90 -16.13
CA ALA A 259 -18.16 20.98 -14.81
C ALA A 259 -16.65 21.17 -14.92
N LEU A 260 -15.99 20.47 -15.86
CA LEU A 260 -14.54 20.62 -16.06
C LEU A 260 -14.19 21.97 -16.70
N GLU A 261 -15.00 22.48 -17.62
CA GLU A 261 -14.90 23.85 -18.15
C GLU A 261 -14.98 24.88 -17.04
N ALA A 262 -16.00 24.77 -16.18
CA ALA A 262 -16.17 25.66 -15.04
C ALA A 262 -15.01 25.56 -14.02
N PHE A 263 -14.45 24.36 -13.82
CA PHE A 263 -13.30 24.15 -12.95
C PHE A 263 -12.04 24.81 -13.51
N VAL A 264 -11.73 24.60 -14.79
CA VAL A 264 -10.56 25.19 -15.46
C VAL A 264 -10.66 26.71 -15.56
N ALA A 265 -11.85 27.27 -15.77
CA ALA A 265 -12.05 28.72 -15.82
C ALA A 265 -11.78 29.43 -14.48
N ARG A 266 -11.83 28.69 -13.36
CA ARG A 266 -11.60 29.22 -12.00
C ARG A 266 -10.19 29.01 -11.48
N ALA A 267 -9.38 28.18 -12.16
CA ALA A 267 -8.10 27.66 -11.68
C ALA A 267 -6.92 28.15 -12.53
#